data_AF-A0A0P7B0N2-F1
#
_entry.id   AF-A0A0P7B0N2-F1
#
_cell.length_a   1.000
_cell.length_b   1.000
_cell.length_c   1.000
_cell.angle_alpha   90.00
_cell.angle_beta   90.00
_cell.angle_gamma   90.00
#
_symmetry.space_group_name_H-M   'P 1'
#
loop_
_entity.id
_entity.type
_entity.pdbx_description
1 polymer ?
#
loop_
_entity_poly.entity_id
_entity_poly.type
_entity_poly.pdbx_seq_one_letter_code
_entity_poly.pdbx_strand_id
1 'polypeptide(L)'
;MPDERQESTGPPPERVGLYCLTKLSPEQESSILNSLGSGDMSDPFLIPWTSDEDGNLDDLHRLYKSVQRETEGGSWTFVFFVDRESLSEDSIILAKPDAYRLVYSREGAHELDAILKEHSSSLPSVDDELADIFIDDLLDRALTYGRIKKENFETAWANLDIDNMDVGELVEESGGTLQLIEDPDWDAKAFVRKAEEAYKKRELEEGQAET
;
A
#
# COMPACT_ATOMS: atom_id res chain seq x y z
N MET A 1 -2.01 -39.39 35.13
CA MET A 1 -1.54 -38.02 34.88
C MET A 1 -2.09 -37.63 33.52
N PRO A 2 -3.16 -36.83 33.42
CA PRO A 2 -3.52 -36.23 32.15
C PRO A 2 -2.56 -35.08 31.85
N ASP A 3 -2.07 -35.07 30.62
CA ASP A 3 -1.17 -34.10 30.03
C ASP A 3 -2.02 -32.85 29.71
N GLU A 4 -1.93 -31.82 30.57
CA GLU A 4 -2.52 -30.51 30.32
C GLU A 4 -1.73 -29.85 29.20
N ARG A 5 -2.21 -29.98 27.96
CA ARG A 5 -1.78 -29.09 26.88
C ARG A 5 -2.15 -27.68 27.31
N GLN A 6 -1.14 -26.87 27.62
CA GLN A 6 -1.32 -25.44 27.77
C GLN A 6 -1.84 -24.91 26.44
N GLU A 7 -3.12 -24.56 26.39
CA GLU A 7 -3.67 -23.72 25.34
C GLU A 7 -2.91 -22.38 25.41
N SER A 8 -2.27 -22.02 24.30
CA SER A 8 -1.59 -20.75 24.11
C SER A 8 -2.57 -19.62 24.41
N THR A 9 -2.35 -18.88 25.50
CA THR A 9 -3.15 -17.71 25.89
C THR A 9 -2.62 -16.43 25.23
N GLY A 10 -2.31 -16.49 23.94
CA GLY A 10 -1.96 -15.32 23.14
C GLY A 10 -3.15 -14.37 23.00
N PRO A 11 -2.93 -13.09 22.63
CA PRO A 11 -4.01 -12.26 22.13
C PRO A 11 -4.69 -12.97 20.93
N PRO A 12 -6.00 -12.77 20.72
CA PRO A 12 -6.66 -13.33 19.54
C PRO A 12 -6.00 -12.79 18.27
N PRO A 13 -5.98 -13.58 17.18
CA PRO A 13 -5.39 -13.15 15.92
C PRO A 13 -6.07 -11.87 15.41
N GLU A 14 -5.29 -11.02 14.76
CA GLU A 14 -5.80 -9.77 14.21
C GLU A 14 -6.68 -10.03 12.99
N ARG A 15 -7.80 -9.32 12.90
CA ARG A 15 -8.70 -9.45 11.75
C ARG A 15 -8.15 -8.66 10.57
N VAL A 16 -7.76 -9.37 9.51
CA VAL A 16 -7.13 -8.77 8.33
C VAL A 16 -8.10 -8.81 7.14
N GLY A 17 -8.41 -7.64 6.58
CA GLY A 17 -9.34 -7.52 5.45
C GLY A 17 -8.67 -7.82 4.11
N LEU A 18 -9.32 -8.66 3.30
CA LEU A 18 -8.99 -8.86 1.89
C LEU A 18 -10.11 -8.27 1.02
N TYR A 19 -9.78 -7.26 0.22
CA TYR A 19 -10.75 -6.52 -0.57
C TYR A 19 -10.97 -7.18 -1.93
N CYS A 20 -12.19 -7.62 -2.19
CA CYS A 20 -12.53 -8.26 -3.46
C CYS A 20 -12.72 -7.20 -4.55
N LEU A 21 -12.12 -7.45 -5.71
CA LEU A 21 -12.32 -6.76 -6.99
C LEU A 21 -13.20 -7.58 -7.94
N THR A 22 -13.82 -8.64 -7.46
CA THR A 22 -14.76 -9.47 -8.24
C THR A 22 -15.80 -10.04 -7.28
N LYS A 23 -17.02 -10.28 -7.78
CA LYS A 23 -18.00 -11.07 -7.02
C LYS A 23 -17.52 -12.52 -6.93
N LEU A 24 -17.55 -13.06 -5.72
CA LEU A 24 -17.18 -14.44 -5.43
C LEU A 24 -18.43 -15.28 -5.18
N SER A 25 -18.40 -16.54 -5.61
CA SER A 25 -19.37 -17.53 -5.14
C SER A 25 -18.99 -18.03 -3.74
N PRO A 26 -19.94 -18.59 -2.95
CA PRO A 26 -19.65 -19.14 -1.64
C PRO A 26 -18.52 -20.19 -1.63
N GLU A 27 -18.39 -20.96 -2.72
CA GLU A 27 -17.32 -21.94 -2.90
C GLU A 27 -15.96 -21.27 -3.10
N GLN A 28 -15.92 -20.16 -3.85
CA GLN A 28 -14.70 -19.38 -4.06
C GLN A 28 -14.26 -18.67 -2.79
N GLU A 29 -15.21 -18.08 -2.05
CA GLU A 29 -14.96 -17.48 -0.74
C GLU A 29 -14.35 -18.49 0.22
N SER A 30 -14.99 -19.67 0.35
CA SER A 30 -14.50 -20.76 1.20
C SER A 30 -13.12 -21.25 0.74
N SER A 31 -12.90 -21.39 -0.57
CA SER A 31 -11.62 -21.82 -1.12
C SER A 31 -10.50 -20.84 -0.76
N ILE A 32 -10.74 -19.52 -0.90
CA ILE A 32 -9.73 -18.52 -0.58
C ILE A 32 -9.42 -18.53 0.92
N LEU A 33 -10.43 -18.43 1.76
CA LEU A 33 -10.24 -18.37 3.21
C LEU A 33 -9.55 -19.62 3.75
N ASN A 34 -9.90 -20.80 3.22
CA ASN A 34 -9.24 -22.05 3.59
C ASN A 34 -7.76 -22.10 3.16
N SER A 35 -7.42 -21.53 1.99
CA SER A 35 -6.03 -21.49 1.50
C SER A 35 -5.16 -20.48 2.27
N LEU A 36 -5.73 -19.35 2.69
CA LEU A 36 -5.02 -18.37 3.52
C LEU A 36 -4.76 -18.93 4.93
N GLY A 37 -5.71 -19.73 5.43
CA GLY A 37 -5.69 -20.27 6.78
C GLY A 37 -6.04 -19.22 7.84
N SER A 38 -6.43 -19.67 9.02
CA SER A 38 -6.39 -18.85 10.23
C SER A 38 -5.11 -19.19 10.98
N GLY A 39 -4.26 -18.16 11.09
CA GLY A 39 -2.95 -18.27 11.72
C GLY A 39 -2.99 -17.93 13.21
N ASP A 40 -1.85 -18.05 13.86
CA ASP A 40 -1.70 -17.59 15.25
C ASP A 40 -1.71 -16.05 15.31
N MET A 41 -1.34 -15.39 14.20
CA MET A 41 -1.21 -13.91 14.13
C MET A 41 -2.36 -13.22 13.40
N SER A 42 -3.00 -13.88 12.43
CA SER A 42 -4.00 -13.23 11.55
C SER A 42 -5.21 -14.12 11.28
N ASP A 43 -6.38 -13.47 11.23
CA ASP A 43 -7.69 -14.02 10.89
C ASP A 43 -8.22 -13.29 9.62
N PRO A 44 -7.94 -13.82 8.42
CA PRO A 44 -8.33 -13.18 7.18
C PRO A 44 -9.85 -13.21 6.98
N PHE A 45 -10.41 -12.10 6.49
CA PHE A 45 -11.81 -12.05 6.08
C PHE A 45 -11.99 -11.29 4.76
N LEU A 46 -12.99 -11.70 3.98
CA LEU A 46 -13.28 -11.08 2.68
C LEU A 46 -14.19 -9.86 2.85
N ILE A 47 -13.85 -8.78 2.15
CA ILE A 47 -14.68 -7.61 1.99
C ILE A 47 -15.28 -7.66 0.58
N PRO A 48 -16.60 -7.84 0.45
CA PRO A 48 -17.20 -8.24 -0.81
C PRO A 48 -17.20 -7.10 -1.83
N TRP A 49 -17.00 -7.47 -3.09
CA TRP A 49 -17.13 -6.56 -4.22
C TRP A 49 -18.60 -6.24 -4.47
N THR A 50 -18.92 -4.95 -4.61
CA THR A 50 -20.30 -4.47 -4.71
C THR A 50 -20.74 -4.15 -6.13
N SER A 51 -19.80 -3.93 -7.07
CA SER A 51 -20.12 -3.68 -8.49
C SER A 51 -20.55 -4.96 -9.21
N ASP A 52 -21.38 -4.80 -10.23
CA ASP A 52 -21.81 -5.90 -11.11
C ASP A 52 -20.71 -6.33 -12.09
N GLU A 53 -19.79 -5.43 -12.41
CA GLU A 53 -18.64 -5.67 -13.28
C GLU A 53 -17.41 -5.97 -12.44
N ASP A 54 -16.53 -6.86 -12.92
CA ASP A 54 -15.24 -7.12 -12.28
C ASP A 54 -14.39 -5.83 -12.29
N GLY A 55 -13.75 -5.54 -11.17
CA GLY A 55 -12.94 -4.34 -10.96
C GLY A 55 -11.63 -4.38 -11.76
N ASN A 56 -11.11 -3.19 -12.04
CA ASN A 56 -9.86 -2.98 -12.77
C ASN A 56 -8.77 -2.34 -11.87
N LEU A 57 -7.67 -1.89 -12.47
CA LEU A 57 -6.57 -1.25 -11.73
C LEU A 57 -6.97 0.10 -11.11
N ASP A 58 -7.86 0.86 -11.76
CA ASP A 58 -8.40 2.11 -11.21
C ASP A 58 -9.25 1.82 -9.97
N ASP A 59 -10.04 0.74 -10.00
CA ASP A 59 -10.84 0.29 -8.85
C ASP A 59 -9.95 -0.15 -7.68
N LEU A 60 -8.85 -0.86 -7.95
CA LEU A 60 -7.85 -1.24 -6.96
C LEU A 60 -7.27 0.00 -6.29
N HIS A 61 -6.80 0.96 -7.08
CA HIS A 61 -6.22 2.21 -6.58
C HIS A 61 -7.24 3.02 -5.76
N ARG A 62 -8.48 3.15 -6.26
CA ARG A 62 -9.56 3.85 -5.56
C ARG A 62 -9.93 3.16 -4.23
N LEU A 63 -10.03 1.83 -4.22
CA LEU A 63 -10.30 1.08 -3.00
C LEU A 63 -9.16 1.26 -2.00
N TYR A 64 -7.91 1.13 -2.43
CA TYR A 64 -6.74 1.37 -1.58
C TYR A 64 -6.84 2.72 -0.86
N LYS A 65 -7.13 3.80 -1.60
CA LYS A 65 -7.32 5.14 -1.02
C LYS A 65 -8.50 5.23 -0.05
N SER A 66 -9.59 4.50 -0.29
CA SER A 66 -10.71 4.43 0.66
C SER A 66 -10.27 3.79 1.97
N VAL A 67 -9.57 2.67 1.90
CA VAL A 67 -9.07 1.93 3.07
C VAL A 67 -8.11 2.78 3.89
N GLN A 68 -7.17 3.46 3.21
CA GLN A 68 -6.21 4.34 3.87
C GLN A 68 -6.90 5.47 4.65
N ARG A 69 -7.95 6.07 4.08
CA ARG A 69 -8.72 7.15 4.74
C ARG A 69 -9.55 6.67 5.91
N GLU A 70 -10.02 5.43 5.89
CA GLU A 70 -10.84 4.82 6.94
C GLU A 70 -9.98 4.32 8.12
N THR A 71 -8.70 4.06 7.90
CA THR A 71 -7.78 3.58 8.94
C THR A 71 -7.26 4.78 9.74
N GLU A 72 -7.64 4.89 11.03
CA GLU A 72 -7.36 6.05 11.93
C GLU A 72 -5.85 6.34 12.22
N GLY A 73 -4.91 5.68 11.53
CA GLY A 73 -3.48 5.78 11.78
C GLY A 73 -2.69 6.69 10.83
N GLY A 74 -3.26 7.13 9.69
CA GLY A 74 -2.54 7.96 8.71
C GLY A 74 -1.26 7.35 8.13
N SER A 75 -0.90 6.11 8.49
CA SER A 75 0.30 5.45 8.00
C SER A 75 0.04 4.85 6.62
N TRP A 76 1.08 4.85 5.79
CA TRP A 76 1.11 4.24 4.47
C TRP A 76 1.09 2.71 4.61
N THR A 77 -0.08 2.19 4.94
CA THR A 77 -0.28 0.77 5.22
C THR A 77 -0.40 -0.03 3.92
N PHE A 78 -0.18 -1.34 4.02
CA PHE A 78 -0.37 -2.28 2.93
C PHE A 78 -1.78 -2.87 2.98
N VAL A 79 -2.30 -3.26 1.81
CA VAL A 79 -3.66 -3.82 1.69
C VAL A 79 -3.64 -5.04 0.77
N PHE A 80 -4.46 -6.04 1.11
CA PHE A 80 -4.64 -7.24 0.31
C PHE A 80 -5.89 -7.16 -0.55
N PHE A 81 -5.79 -7.65 -1.79
CA PHE A 81 -6.90 -7.72 -2.72
C PHE A 81 -7.03 -9.09 -3.39
N VAL A 82 -8.23 -9.37 -3.86
CA VAL A 82 -8.58 -10.58 -4.61
C VAL A 82 -9.34 -10.20 -5.86
N ASP A 83 -8.82 -10.55 -7.03
CA ASP A 83 -9.49 -10.42 -8.31
C ASP A 83 -9.69 -11.79 -8.98
N ARG A 84 -10.15 -11.81 -10.23
CA ARG A 84 -10.34 -13.05 -10.99
C ARG A 84 -9.05 -13.84 -11.18
N GLU A 85 -7.95 -13.16 -11.46
CA GLU A 85 -6.65 -13.79 -11.70
C GLU A 85 -6.11 -14.43 -10.42
N SER A 86 -6.31 -13.79 -9.26
CA SER A 86 -6.04 -14.37 -7.94
C SER A 86 -6.75 -15.71 -7.69
N LEU A 87 -7.92 -15.92 -8.29
CA LEU A 87 -8.62 -17.20 -8.20
C LEU A 87 -7.97 -18.28 -9.07
N SER A 88 -7.52 -17.92 -10.28
CA SER A 88 -6.91 -18.87 -11.21
C SER A 88 -5.46 -19.23 -10.86
N GLU A 89 -4.71 -18.28 -10.31
CA GLU A 89 -3.28 -18.43 -10.01
C GLU A 89 -3.00 -18.84 -8.57
N ASP A 90 -4.06 -19.05 -7.78
CA ASP A 90 -3.97 -19.31 -6.35
C ASP A 90 -3.15 -18.28 -5.57
N SER A 91 -3.30 -17.01 -5.96
CA SER A 91 -2.58 -15.87 -5.41
C SER A 91 -3.52 -14.86 -4.75
N ILE A 92 -2.93 -13.85 -4.12
CA ILE A 92 -3.58 -12.61 -3.71
C ILE A 92 -2.73 -11.43 -4.16
N ILE A 93 -3.35 -10.26 -4.28
CA ILE A 93 -2.64 -9.02 -4.56
C ILE A 93 -2.26 -8.41 -3.23
N LEU A 94 -1.04 -7.90 -3.15
CA LEU A 94 -0.52 -7.07 -2.07
C LEU A 94 -0.18 -5.70 -2.67
N ALA A 95 -0.66 -4.62 -2.05
CA ALA A 95 -0.38 -3.27 -2.52
C ALA A 95 0.00 -2.31 -1.37
N LYS A 96 0.93 -1.39 -1.65
CA LYS A 96 1.43 -0.35 -0.73
C LYS A 96 1.91 0.86 -1.54
N PRO A 97 1.83 2.10 -1.03
CA PRO A 97 2.39 3.27 -1.68
C PRO A 97 3.92 3.12 -1.79
N ASP A 98 4.49 3.51 -2.93
CA ASP A 98 5.90 3.25 -3.21
C ASP A 98 6.79 4.46 -2.92
N ALA A 99 7.04 4.72 -1.64
CA ALA A 99 7.89 5.82 -1.21
C ALA A 99 9.29 5.75 -1.83
N TYR A 100 9.88 4.56 -1.84
CA TYR A 100 11.22 4.36 -2.40
C TYR A 100 11.26 4.71 -3.88
N ARG A 101 10.37 4.14 -4.69
CA ARG A 101 10.33 4.40 -6.12
C ARG A 101 10.05 5.86 -6.43
N LEU A 102 9.06 6.44 -5.77
CA LEU A 102 8.54 7.77 -6.10
C LEU A 102 9.50 8.88 -5.69
N VAL A 103 10.29 8.66 -4.63
CA VAL A 103 11.03 9.75 -3.98
C VAL A 103 12.52 9.47 -3.91
N TYR A 104 12.90 8.31 -3.41
CA TYR A 104 14.31 8.01 -3.08
C TYR A 104 15.07 7.33 -4.23
N SER A 105 14.37 6.79 -5.23
CA SER A 105 14.99 6.19 -6.40
C SER A 105 15.49 7.26 -7.36
N ARG A 106 16.61 6.98 -8.04
CA ARG A 106 17.19 7.94 -8.99
C ARG A 106 16.23 8.30 -10.12
N GLU A 107 15.46 7.33 -10.65
CA GLU A 107 14.50 7.65 -11.70
C GLU A 107 13.30 8.44 -11.15
N GLY A 108 12.81 8.11 -9.94
CA GLY A 108 11.73 8.88 -9.28
C GLY A 108 12.13 10.33 -9.04
N ALA A 109 13.32 10.56 -8.49
CA ALA A 109 13.86 11.90 -8.30
C ALA A 109 13.98 12.67 -9.64
N HIS A 110 14.45 12.03 -10.71
CA HIS A 110 14.52 12.66 -12.04
C HIS A 110 13.15 13.03 -12.61
N GLU A 111 12.16 12.17 -12.43
CA GLU A 111 10.80 12.40 -12.87
C GLU A 111 10.12 13.53 -12.08
N LEU A 112 10.29 13.54 -10.77
CA LEU A 112 9.78 14.60 -9.91
C LEU A 112 10.40 15.96 -10.28
N ASP A 113 11.71 15.99 -10.50
CA ASP A 113 12.42 17.17 -11.00
C ASP A 113 11.85 17.67 -12.34
N ALA A 114 11.40 16.76 -13.22
CA ALA A 114 10.77 17.12 -14.48
C ALA A 114 9.38 17.74 -14.27
N ILE A 115 8.57 17.18 -13.37
CA ILE A 115 7.25 17.72 -12.98
C ILE A 115 7.39 19.13 -12.41
N LEU A 116 8.33 19.34 -11.47
CA LEU A 116 8.57 20.66 -10.87
C LEU A 116 8.96 21.71 -11.94
N LYS A 117 9.84 21.33 -12.88
CA LYS A 117 10.28 22.21 -13.98
C LYS A 117 9.14 22.51 -14.97
N GLU A 118 8.34 21.52 -15.33
CA GLU A 118 7.19 21.68 -16.22
C GLU A 118 6.19 22.70 -15.66
N HIS A 119 5.98 22.70 -14.35
CA HIS A 119 5.09 23.61 -13.68
C HIS A 119 5.74 24.93 -13.21
N SER A 120 6.95 25.24 -13.69
CA SER A 120 7.68 26.47 -13.37
C SER A 120 7.88 26.71 -11.88
N SER A 121 8.13 25.63 -11.12
CA SER A 121 8.29 25.72 -9.68
C SER A 121 9.54 26.53 -9.27
N SER A 122 9.44 27.25 -8.15
CA SER A 122 10.58 27.91 -7.50
C SER A 122 11.36 26.99 -6.55
N LEU A 123 10.92 25.74 -6.36
CA LEU A 123 11.59 24.78 -5.49
C LEU A 123 13.00 24.46 -6.03
N PRO A 124 13.99 24.23 -5.15
CA PRO A 124 15.28 23.70 -5.55
C PRO A 124 15.13 22.26 -6.08
N SER A 125 16.21 21.70 -6.64
CA SER A 125 16.26 20.27 -6.95
C SER A 125 15.90 19.44 -5.72
N VAL A 126 15.14 18.36 -5.92
CA VAL A 126 14.67 17.54 -4.81
C VAL A 126 15.84 16.78 -4.17
N ASP A 127 15.98 16.98 -2.87
CA ASP A 127 16.79 16.17 -1.96
C ASP A 127 15.89 15.49 -0.92
N ASP A 128 16.46 14.64 -0.06
CA ASP A 128 15.72 13.86 0.94
C ASP A 128 14.92 14.77 1.90
N GLU A 129 15.48 15.93 2.26
CA GLU A 129 14.82 16.88 3.16
C GLU A 129 13.61 17.57 2.52
N LEU A 130 13.69 17.90 1.24
CA LEU A 130 12.60 18.50 0.49
C LEU A 130 11.51 17.46 0.18
N ALA A 131 11.92 16.23 -0.11
CA ALA A 131 11.05 15.08 -0.29
C ALA A 131 10.11 14.84 0.91
N ASP A 132 10.65 14.88 2.13
CA ASP A 132 9.88 14.67 3.37
C ASP A 132 8.76 15.71 3.56
N ILE A 133 8.86 16.90 2.94
CA ILE A 133 7.85 17.97 3.07
C ILE A 133 6.55 17.61 2.36
N PHE A 134 6.62 16.86 1.27
CA PHE A 134 5.48 16.57 0.40
C PHE A 134 5.30 15.08 0.09
N ILE A 135 5.97 14.23 0.87
CA ILE A 135 5.92 12.77 0.74
C ILE A 135 4.48 12.26 0.77
N ASP A 136 3.61 12.79 1.63
CA ASP A 136 2.20 12.39 1.72
C ASP A 136 1.43 12.62 0.41
N ASP A 137 1.62 13.78 -0.23
CA ASP A 137 0.98 14.07 -1.53
C ASP A 137 1.63 13.29 -2.69
N LEU A 138 2.90 12.90 -2.57
CA LEU A 138 3.57 12.05 -3.55
C LEU A 138 3.11 10.61 -3.46
N LEU A 139 2.85 10.09 -2.27
CA LEU A 139 2.35 8.73 -2.10
C LEU A 139 0.91 8.55 -2.58
N ASP A 140 0.19 9.66 -2.72
CA ASP A 140 -1.08 9.70 -3.45
C ASP A 140 -0.91 9.52 -4.97
N ARG A 141 0.30 9.68 -5.52
CA ARG A 141 0.55 9.63 -6.97
C ARG A 141 0.56 8.21 -7.52
N ALA A 142 1.07 7.24 -6.77
CA ALA A 142 1.17 5.89 -7.28
C ALA A 142 1.15 4.83 -6.19
N LEU A 143 0.62 3.68 -6.59
CA LEU A 143 0.55 2.48 -5.78
C LEU A 143 1.40 1.39 -6.42
N THR A 144 2.27 0.79 -5.62
CA THR A 144 2.94 -0.44 -6.03
C THR A 144 2.11 -1.63 -5.61
N TYR A 145 1.98 -2.59 -6.51
CA TYR A 145 1.28 -3.84 -6.24
C TYR A 145 1.99 -5.03 -6.88
N GLY A 146 1.73 -6.20 -6.34
CA GLY A 146 2.18 -7.46 -6.92
C GLY A 146 1.37 -8.63 -6.38
N ARG A 147 1.59 -9.81 -6.97
CA ARG A 147 0.92 -11.04 -6.54
C ARG A 147 1.84 -11.86 -5.65
N ILE A 148 1.30 -12.33 -4.53
CA ILE A 148 1.92 -13.35 -3.69
C ILE A 148 1.02 -14.58 -3.66
N LYS A 149 1.59 -15.76 -3.45
CA LYS A 149 0.78 -16.98 -3.30
C LYS A 149 -0.04 -16.92 -2.02
N LYS A 150 -1.24 -17.51 -2.01
CA LYS A 150 -2.13 -17.50 -0.83
C LYS A 150 -1.48 -18.10 0.41
N GLU A 151 -0.69 -19.16 0.26
CA GLU A 151 0.01 -19.79 1.39
C GLU A 151 1.03 -18.86 2.07
N ASN A 152 1.47 -17.79 1.41
CA ASN A 152 2.42 -16.83 1.97
C ASN A 152 1.73 -15.67 2.72
N PHE A 153 0.40 -15.66 2.81
CA PHE A 153 -0.37 -14.57 3.41
C PHE A 153 0.07 -14.23 4.85
N GLU A 154 0.11 -15.21 5.75
CA GLU A 154 0.47 -14.96 7.16
C GLU A 154 1.92 -14.48 7.29
N THR A 155 2.82 -14.98 6.44
CA THR A 155 4.22 -14.52 6.40
C THR A 155 4.31 -13.09 5.89
N ALA A 156 3.56 -12.73 4.85
CA ALA A 156 3.51 -11.37 4.33
C ALA A 156 2.94 -10.40 5.37
N TRP A 157 1.82 -10.76 6.01
CA TRP A 157 1.23 -9.99 7.11
C TRP A 157 2.26 -9.75 8.21
N ALA A 158 2.87 -10.81 8.74
CA ALA A 158 3.80 -10.72 9.86
C ALA A 158 5.06 -9.91 9.55
N ASN A 159 5.57 -9.95 8.32
CA ASN A 159 6.75 -9.17 7.94
C ASN A 159 6.43 -7.70 7.72
N LEU A 160 5.30 -7.38 7.10
CA LEU A 160 4.93 -6.00 6.81
C LEU A 160 4.43 -5.27 8.06
N ASP A 161 3.74 -5.96 8.96
CA ASP A 161 3.22 -5.37 10.20
C ASP A 161 4.34 -4.85 11.13
N ILE A 162 5.50 -5.50 11.10
CA ILE A 162 6.69 -5.09 11.87
C ILE A 162 7.74 -4.35 11.03
N ASP A 163 7.40 -3.98 9.78
CA ASP A 163 8.31 -3.37 8.81
C ASP A 163 9.64 -4.14 8.62
N ASN A 164 9.62 -5.48 8.67
CA ASN A 164 10.81 -6.33 8.48
C ASN A 164 11.14 -6.57 7.00
N MET A 165 10.15 -6.52 6.11
CA MET A 165 10.33 -6.62 4.65
C MET A 165 9.39 -5.66 3.95
N ASP A 166 9.79 -5.18 2.77
CA ASP A 166 8.92 -4.37 1.90
C ASP A 166 8.11 -5.23 0.93
N VAL A 167 7.03 -4.66 0.38
CA VAL A 167 6.15 -5.32 -0.60
C VAL A 167 6.94 -5.87 -1.79
N GLY A 168 7.94 -5.13 -2.28
CA GLY A 168 8.78 -5.57 -3.39
C GLY A 168 9.47 -6.90 -3.11
N GLU A 169 10.10 -7.03 -1.94
CA GLU A 169 10.81 -8.24 -1.55
C GLU A 169 9.86 -9.44 -1.44
N LEU A 170 8.69 -9.25 -0.80
CA LEU A 170 7.70 -10.32 -0.63
C LEU A 170 7.09 -10.80 -1.95
N VAL A 171 6.87 -9.87 -2.89
CA VAL A 171 6.38 -10.18 -4.23
C VAL A 171 7.42 -10.98 -5.01
N GLU A 172 8.68 -10.53 -4.99
CA GLU A 172 9.78 -11.22 -5.68
C GLU A 172 10.05 -12.61 -5.13
N GLU A 173 10.07 -12.78 -3.80
CA GLU A 173 10.24 -14.09 -3.16
C GLU A 173 9.11 -15.07 -3.47
N SER A 174 7.89 -14.54 -3.67
CA SER A 174 6.74 -15.33 -4.10
C SER A 174 6.77 -15.70 -5.59
N GLY A 175 7.75 -15.19 -6.35
CA GLY A 175 7.86 -15.34 -7.81
C GLY A 175 6.92 -14.41 -8.60
N GLY A 176 6.34 -13.41 -7.94
CA GLY A 176 5.51 -12.39 -8.55
C GLY A 176 6.33 -11.31 -9.26
N THR A 177 5.62 -10.45 -9.99
CA THR A 177 6.21 -9.26 -10.62
C THR A 177 5.61 -8.02 -10.00
N LEU A 178 6.47 -7.11 -9.58
CA LEU A 178 6.08 -5.81 -9.03
C LEU A 178 5.63 -4.89 -10.17
N GLN A 179 4.53 -4.20 -9.95
CA GLN A 179 3.94 -3.25 -10.90
C GLN A 179 3.58 -1.95 -10.20
N LEU A 180 3.60 -0.86 -10.96
CA LEU A 180 3.23 0.48 -10.51
C LEU A 180 1.91 0.90 -11.18
N ILE A 181 0.97 1.40 -10.39
CA ILE A 181 -0.26 2.02 -10.86
C ILE A 181 -0.17 3.51 -10.52
N GLU A 182 -0.05 4.36 -11.53
CA GLU A 182 -0.16 5.80 -11.34
C GLU A 182 -1.63 6.20 -11.20
N ASP A 183 -1.91 7.15 -10.33
CA ASP A 183 -3.23 7.76 -10.19
C ASP A 183 -3.50 8.71 -11.37
N PRO A 184 -4.44 8.38 -12.28
CA PRO A 184 -4.75 9.24 -13.41
C PRO A 184 -5.36 10.59 -12.98
N ASP A 185 -5.92 10.67 -11.78
CA ASP A 185 -6.56 11.87 -11.23
C ASP A 185 -5.59 12.70 -10.38
N TRP A 186 -4.31 12.33 -10.30
CA TRP A 186 -3.32 13.09 -9.54
C TRP A 186 -3.02 14.45 -10.18
N ASP A 187 -3.36 15.52 -9.46
CA ASP A 187 -3.18 16.90 -9.93
C ASP A 187 -1.76 17.39 -9.63
N ALA A 188 -0.86 17.16 -10.59
CA ALA A 188 0.54 17.62 -10.53
C ALA A 188 0.66 19.13 -10.27
N LYS A 189 -0.26 19.95 -10.78
CA LYS A 189 -0.24 21.40 -10.56
C LYS A 189 -0.63 21.75 -9.13
N ALA A 190 -1.65 21.09 -8.58
CA ALA A 190 -2.02 21.25 -7.18
C ALA A 190 -0.90 20.78 -6.25
N PHE A 191 -0.25 19.66 -6.57
CA PHE A 191 0.93 19.16 -5.88
C PHE A 191 2.05 20.22 -5.83
N VAL A 192 2.48 20.74 -6.99
CA VAL A 192 3.55 21.74 -7.07
C VAL A 192 3.25 22.97 -6.21
N ARG A 193 2.00 23.47 -6.26
CA ARG A 193 1.58 24.61 -5.42
C ARG A 193 1.68 24.30 -3.93
N LYS A 194 1.19 23.14 -3.48
CA LYS A 194 1.24 22.74 -2.07
C LYS A 194 2.69 22.56 -1.60
N ALA A 195 3.53 21.94 -2.42
CA ALA A 195 4.96 21.75 -2.14
C ALA A 195 5.67 23.10 -1.94
N GLU A 196 5.39 24.10 -2.77
CA GLU A 196 5.93 25.46 -2.59
C GLU A 196 5.44 26.16 -1.34
N GLU A 197 4.15 26.02 -1.01
CA GLU A 197 3.57 26.60 0.21
C GLU A 197 4.18 25.97 1.47
N ALA A 198 4.36 24.64 1.47
CA ALA A 198 4.95 23.90 2.57
C ALA A 198 6.45 24.23 2.73
N TYR A 199 7.20 24.33 1.65
CA TYR A 199 8.61 24.72 1.67
C TYR A 199 8.80 26.14 2.24
N LYS A 200 8.03 27.13 1.76
CA LYS A 200 8.08 28.51 2.28
C LYS A 200 7.73 28.58 3.76
N LYS A 201 6.77 27.77 4.22
CA LYS A 201 6.40 27.70 5.63
C LYS A 201 7.57 27.19 6.48
N ARG A 202 8.26 26.14 6.04
CA ARG A 202 9.44 25.60 6.71
C ARG A 202 10.58 26.63 6.80
N GLU A 203 10.91 27.31 5.70
CA GLU A 203 11.95 28.36 5.70
C GLU A 203 11.63 29.49 6.72
N LEU A 204 10.36 29.87 6.85
CA LEU A 204 9.93 30.88 7.82
C LEU A 204 10.04 30.39 9.27
N GLU A 205 9.76 29.11 9.53
CA GLU A 205 9.85 28.50 10.87
C GLU A 205 11.33 28.33 11.30
N GLU A 206 12.20 27.90 10.39
CA GLU A 206 13.65 27.78 10.63
C GLU A 206 14.28 29.16 10.86
N GLY A 207 13.92 30.17 10.05
CA GLY A 207 14.42 31.54 10.23
C GLY A 207 13.95 32.24 11.51
N GLN A 208 12.85 31.79 12.12
CA GLN A 208 12.37 32.26 13.43
C GLN A 208 13.04 31.54 14.61
N ALA A 209 13.48 30.29 14.42
CA ALA A 209 14.19 29.52 15.45
C ALA A 209 15.64 30.02 15.68
N GLU A 210 16.20 30.76 14.72
CA GLU A 210 17.55 31.33 14.78
C GLU A 210 17.63 32.77 15.36
N THR A 211 16.50 33.36 15.76
CA THR A 211 16.39 34.71 16.37
C THR A 211 15.93 34.68 17.82
#